data_AF-A0A4R1BI46-F1
#
_entry.id   AF-A0A4R1BI46-F1
#
_cell.length_a   1.000
_cell.length_b   1.000
_cell.length_c   1.000
_cell.angle_alpha   90.00
_cell.angle_beta   90.00
_cell.angle_gamma   90.00
#
_symmetry.space_group_name_H-M   'P 1'
#
loop_
_entity.id
_entity.type
_entity.pdbx_description
1 polymer ?
#
loop_
_entity_poly.entity_id
_entity_poly.type
_entity_poly.pdbx_seq_one_letter_code
_entity_poly.pdbx_strand_id
1 'polypeptide(L)' 'MAGEKLAREFGALVRRMRLEQGLSQERPGGICGLHRNCIGTIERAERIPSIVVANKIVQAFGLSLSDLFLKKREGG' A
#
# COMPACT_ATOMS: atom_id res chain seq x y z
N MET A 1 -18.60 5.27 -0.26
CA MET A 1 -18.23 6.66 -0.69
C MET A 1 -16.89 6.65 -1.45
N ALA A 2 -16.53 7.71 -2.18
CA ALA A 2 -15.32 7.74 -3.05
C ALA A 2 -13.99 7.44 -2.32
N GLY A 3 -13.83 7.91 -1.08
CA GLY A 3 -12.62 7.66 -0.28
C GLY A 3 -12.39 6.19 0.09
N GLU A 4 -13.45 5.40 0.26
CA GLU A 4 -13.36 3.97 0.57
C GLU A 4 -12.84 3.15 -0.62
N LYS A 5 -13.21 3.54 -1.85
CA LYS A 5 -12.72 2.87 -3.06
C LYS A 5 -11.22 3.06 -3.20
N LEU A 6 -10.74 4.29 -3.01
CA LEU A 6 -9.32 4.60 -3.06
C LEU A 6 -8.53 3.87 -1.96
N ALA A 7 -9.06 3.82 -0.74
CA ALA A 7 -8.44 3.09 0.36
C ALA A 7 -8.33 1.58 0.07
N ARG A 8 -9.37 0.97 -0.53
CA ARG A 8 -9.35 -0.44 -0.94
C ARG A 8 -8.32 -0.71 -2.04
N GLU A 9 -8.24 0.16 -3.05
CA GLU A 9 -7.26 0.04 -4.14
C GLU A 9 -5.83 0.17 -3.61
N PHE A 10 -5.60 1.14 -2.73
CA PHE A 10 -4.31 1.32 -2.06
C PHE A 10 -3.94 0.08 -1.23
N GLY A 11 -4.85 -0.40 -0.38
CA GLY A 11 -4.65 -1.61 0.43
C GLY A 11 -4.33 -2.85 -0.40
N ALA A 12 -5.01 -3.01 -1.54
CA ALA A 12 -4.75 -4.10 -2.48
C ALA A 12 -3.35 -4.00 -3.12
N LEU A 13 -2.90 -2.79 -3.49
CA LEU A 13 -1.53 -2.60 -3.98
C LEU A 13 -0.51 -2.98 -2.90
N VAL A 14 -0.67 -2.46 -1.68
CA VAL A 14 0.24 -2.76 -0.55
C VAL A 14 0.34 -4.26 -0.32
N ARG A 15 -0.80 -4.96 -0.33
CA ARG A 15 -0.83 -6.43 -0.24
C ARG A 15 -0.06 -7.08 -1.39
N ARG A 16 -0.28 -6.64 -2.62
CA ARG A 16 0.40 -7.20 -3.81
C ARG A 16 1.92 -7.04 -3.70
N MET A 17 2.40 -5.83 -3.45
CA MET A 17 3.83 -5.53 -3.29
C MET A 17 4.47 -6.37 -2.18
N ARG A 18 3.78 -6.50 -1.03
CA ARG A 18 4.25 -7.32 0.08
C ARG A 18 4.41 -8.79 -0.34
N LEU A 19 3.42 -9.34 -1.05
CA LEU A 19 3.46 -10.73 -1.51
C LEU A 19 4.52 -10.96 -2.60
N GLU A 20 4.71 -10.02 -3.53
CA GLU A 20 5.74 -10.07 -4.57
C GLU A 20 7.16 -10.12 -3.98
N GLN A 21 7.37 -9.52 -2.81
CA GLN A 21 8.64 -9.58 -2.08
C GLN A 21 8.74 -10.76 -1.09
N GLY A 22 7.76 -11.68 -1.07
CA GLY A 22 7.78 -12.85 -0.18
C GLY A 22 7.64 -12.50 1.31
N LEU A 23 7.08 -11.35 1.64
CA LEU A 23 7.00 -10.85 3.01
C LEU A 23 5.72 -11.33 3.70
N SER A 24 5.84 -11.89 4.91
CA SER A 24 4.69 -12.13 5.79
C SER A 24 4.12 -10.80 6.31
N GLN A 25 2.93 -10.81 6.92
CA GLN A 25 2.37 -9.62 7.58
C GLN A 25 3.09 -9.25 8.89
N GLU A 26 3.92 -10.13 9.44
CA GLU A 26 4.66 -9.90 10.68
C GLU A 26 6.01 -9.20 10.46
N ARG A 27 6.61 -9.38 9.28
CA ARG A 27 7.89 -8.74 8.88
C ARG A 27 7.84 -7.36 8.20
N PRO A 28 6.73 -6.79 7.70
CA PRO A 28 6.77 -5.60 6.87
C PRO A 28 7.01 -4.32 7.70
N GLY A 29 6.74 -4.37 9.01
CA GLY A 29 6.97 -3.22 9.92
C GLY A 29 8.44 -2.77 9.96
N GLY A 30 9.39 -3.71 9.78
CA GLY A 30 10.82 -3.39 9.73
C GLY A 30 11.24 -2.65 8.46
N ILE A 31 10.57 -2.90 7.34
CA ILE A 31 10.95 -2.35 6.02
C ILE A 31 10.43 -0.93 5.85
N CYS A 32 9.28 -0.61 6.44
CA CYS A 32 8.66 0.71 6.33
C CYS A 32 8.96 1.66 7.50
N GLY A 33 9.61 1.18 8.56
CA GLY A 33 9.72 1.92 9.83
C GLY A 33 8.35 2.24 10.46
N LEU A 34 7.33 1.44 10.14
CA LEU A 34 5.96 1.63 10.60
C LEU A 34 5.61 0.59 11.66
N HIS A 35 4.73 0.95 12.59
CA HIS A 35 4.23 0.03 13.59
C HIS A 35 3.59 -1.20 12.90
N ARG A 36 3.93 -2.41 13.35
CA ARG A 36 3.52 -3.71 12.77
C ARG A 36 2.04 -3.82 12.37
N ASN A 37 1.14 -3.16 13.10
CA ASN A 37 -0.30 -3.20 12.83
C ASN A 37 -0.75 -2.27 11.70
N CYS A 38 0.08 -1.31 11.29
CA CYS A 38 -0.26 -0.30 10.29
C CYS A 38 -0.55 -0.93 8.92
N ILE A 39 0.35 -1.80 8.45
CA ILE A 39 0.22 -2.47 7.15
C ILE A 39 -1.05 -3.33 7.09
N GLY A 40 -1.33 -4.13 8.12
CA GLY A 40 -2.54 -4.97 8.15
C GLY A 40 -3.84 -4.16 8.08
N THR A 41 -3.93 -3.04 8.83
CA THR A 41 -5.11 -2.17 8.79
C THR A 41 -5.27 -1.44 7.45
N ILE A 42 -4.17 -1.20 6.74
CA ILE A 42 -4.18 -0.58 5.41
C ILE A 42 -4.59 -1.59 4.34
N GLU A 43 -4.05 -2.81 4.37
CA GLU A 43 -4.41 -3.88 3.44
C GLU A 43 -5.90 -4.23 3.48
N ARG A 44 -6.53 -4.12 4.65
CA ARG A 44 -7.96 -4.34 4.85
C ARG A 44 -8.83 -3.09 4.69
N ALA A 45 -8.22 -1.94 4.36
CA ALA A 45 -8.88 -0.64 4.29
C ALA A 45 -9.63 -0.21 5.57
N GLU A 46 -9.22 -0.74 6.74
CA GLU A 46 -9.74 -0.35 8.06
C GLU A 46 -9.21 1.03 8.47
N ARG A 47 -8.05 1.43 7.95
CA ARG A 47 -7.50 2.78 8.10
C ARG A 47 -7.11 3.37 6.75
N ILE A 48 -7.47 4.63 6.57
CA ILE A 48 -7.00 5.46 5.48
C ILE A 48 -5.68 6.09 5.92
N PRO A 49 -4.55 5.75 5.30
CA PRO A 49 -3.27 6.39 5.62
C PRO A 49 -3.28 7.84 5.15
N SER A 50 -2.59 8.72 5.88
CA SER A 50 -2.26 10.04 5.34
C SER A 50 -1.35 9.88 4.12
N ILE A 51 -1.28 10.91 3.27
CA ILE A 51 -0.40 10.89 2.09
C ILE A 51 1.07 10.66 2.46
N VAL A 52 1.52 11.17 3.61
CA VAL A 52 2.88 10.96 4.13
C VAL A 52 3.13 9.49 4.47
N VAL A 53 2.16 8.83 5.11
CA VAL A 53 2.25 7.40 5.44
C VAL A 53 2.20 6.56 4.17
N ALA A 54 1.29 6.88 3.25
CA ALA A 54 1.20 6.19 1.96
C ALA A 54 2.52 6.28 1.18
N ASN A 55 3.15 7.47 1.14
CA ASN A 55 4.45 7.66 0.50
C ASN A 55 5.56 6.82 1.13
N LYS A 56 5.64 6.77 2.47
CA LYS A 56 6.61 5.93 3.18
C LYS A 56 6.44 4.45 2.85
N ILE A 57 5.21 3.98 2.75
CA ILE A 57 4.91 2.59 2.41
C ILE A 57 5.40 2.26 1.00
N VAL A 58 5.01 3.04 -0.01
CA VAL A 58 5.42 2.74 -1.39
C VAL A 58 6.95 2.84 -1.57
N GLN A 59 7.60 3.81 -0.92
CA GLN A 59 9.07 3.94 -0.96
C GLN A 59 9.77 2.73 -0.34
N ALA A 60 9.22 2.16 0.73
CA ALA A 60 9.75 0.94 1.35
C ALA A 60 9.68 -0.28 0.40
N PHE A 61 8.80 -0.24 -0.60
CA PHE A 61 8.70 -1.23 -1.67
C PHE A 61 9.42 -0.82 -2.95
N GLY A 62 10.16 0.30 -2.96
CA GLY A 62 10.89 0.80 -4.13
C GLY A 62 10.02 1.50 -5.17
N LEU A 63 8.80 1.92 -4.80
CA LEU A 63 7.86 2.62 -5.68
C LEU A 63 7.62 4.07 -5.24
N SER A 64 6.96 4.82 -6.13
CA SER A 64 6.45 6.16 -5.92
C SER A 64 4.93 6.17 -5.75
N LEU A 65 4.36 7.22 -5.17
CA LEU A 65 2.90 7.39 -5.13
C LEU A 65 2.29 7.48 -6.53
N SER A 66 3.01 8.02 -7.51
CA SER A 66 2.56 8.08 -8.91
C SER A 66 2.28 6.69 -9.49
N ASP A 67 3.03 5.67 -9.06
CA ASP A 67 2.84 4.28 -9.54
C ASP A 67 1.48 3.70 -9.14
N LEU A 68 0.83 4.25 -8.11
CA LEU A 68 -0.55 3.91 -7.74
C LEU A 68 -1.59 4.45 -8.72
N PHE A 69 -1.34 5.65 -9.27
CA PHE A 69 -2.31 6.41 -10.06
C PHE A 69 -2.13 6.19 -11.56
N LEU A 70 -1.05 5.53 -11.97
CA LEU A 70 -0.85 5.08 -13.33
C LEU A 70 -1.85 3.96 -13.65
N LYS A 71 -3.03 4.38 -14.11
CA LYS A 71 -3.95 3.49 -14.81
C LYS A 71 -3.21 2.97 -16.03
N LYS A 72 -2.85 1.69 -16.04
CA LYS A 72 -2.40 1.03 -17.28
C LYS A 72 -3.54 1.29 -18.28
N ARG A 73 -3.27 2.08 -19.32
CA ARG A 73 -4.20 2.14 -20.45
C ARG A 73 -4.24 0.71 -20.96
N GLU A 74 -5.38 0.04 -20.76
CA GLU A 74 -5.69 -1.14 -21.56
C GLU A 74 -5.65 -0.62 -23.00
N GLY A 75 -4.66 -1.08 -23.75
CA GLY A 75 -4.45 -0.65 -25.12
C GLY A 75 -5.55 -1.22 -26.00
N GLY A 76 -5.96 -0.41 -26.99
CA GLY A 76 -6.60 -0.84 -28.24
C GLY A 76 -8.01 -1.35 -28.11
#